data_AF-A0A812J9B2-F1
#
_entry.id   AF-A0A812J9B2-F1
#
_cell.length_a   1.000
_cell.length_b   1.000
_cell.length_c   1.000
_cell.angle_alpha   90.00
_cell.angle_beta   90.00
_cell.angle_gamma   90.00
#
_symmetry.space_group_name_H-M   'P 1'
#
loop_
_entity.id
_entity.type
_entity.pdbx_description
1 polymer ?
#
loop_
_entity_poly.entity_id
_entity_poly.type
_entity_poly.pdbx_seq_one_letter_code
_entity_poly.pdbx_strand_id
1 'polypeptide(L)'
;MDEILKEASEARKFSISLAHLDYSDDLVAQMKKHSVKLETIYAKLQDLKKRGVKNNASFEKFYSIFEAMNQWYKKAEAIQIFGRLPKPFSQSSIATSTSTASSLRKRKFDDMQHSEVGEEFIRMLGTGRATVAQIADLARAAVSDGLPLEAVKAFASLGGEGKHPSNQERDLHNWLKRLFGFELEMYNVLMDVNVEHEDEPQTVEIPFLLPHEILHCLYNSGREQFARSMTGGRTGAEMKSFWMHAMQHTEWKDHPVLNDPKNDLERVLPVVFHVDGAEFYKNNEYVVWSMSSIHAKADVWDCKMPLCIVPHVAMRDDSVAAHVHKRVAEILAWSMECAATGLGPTVGEDGLPFQSAWRHRLKGQVLSGGFKLAYTGFKADMKARMQANRFERYYNCDLICEQCFAEKAKPEKTCPFTDFSEGAPHRLTRISHTTYMRTALEVSPWACMPGWNLHTVLLDMMHILYLGTLRVMISSCIVFWIRFNALGGGTIAQQLLRLSSEMKKKCRENGIRMNVRSFTPSNIGIGSSMNEDRELCSTFKAAAIKSSLWFLAWKAEEISKAQPEVLPLKFVSVCVWSIHSAIVQLDHAALVMDEDTSKAGNWGMCGQIENPSGF
;
A
#
# COMPACT_ATOMS: atom_id res chain seq x y z
N MET A 1 38.04 1.87 20.66
CA MET A 1 36.69 2.40 20.97
C MET A 1 35.85 2.43 19.70
N ASP A 2 36.34 3.04 18.62
CA ASP A 2 35.61 3.08 17.34
C ASP A 2 35.33 1.68 16.78
N GLU A 3 36.28 0.75 16.93
CA GLU A 3 36.09 -0.66 16.59
C GLU A 3 34.92 -1.32 17.35
N ILE A 4 34.76 -1.03 18.65
CA ILE A 4 33.66 -1.55 19.47
C ILE A 4 32.31 -1.08 18.92
N LEU A 5 32.23 0.20 18.51
CA LEU A 5 31.02 0.78 17.95
C LEU A 5 30.71 0.23 16.55
N LYS A 6 31.74 0.02 15.74
CA LYS A 6 31.65 -0.61 14.42
C LYS A 6 31.10 -2.04 14.54
N GLU A 7 31.72 -2.87 15.37
CA GLU A 7 31.33 -4.26 15.59
C GLU A 7 29.91 -4.36 16.22
N ALA A 8 29.56 -3.46 17.14
CA ALA A 8 28.20 -3.37 17.67
C ALA A 8 27.14 -3.10 16.59
N SER A 9 27.49 -2.24 15.64
CA SER A 9 26.63 -1.88 14.50
C SER A 9 26.51 -3.02 13.50
N GLU A 10 27.61 -3.71 13.20
CA GLU A 10 27.64 -4.87 12.29
C GLU A 10 26.86 -6.05 12.88
N ALA A 11 27.05 -6.38 14.16
CA ALA A 11 26.25 -7.41 14.84
C ALA A 11 24.74 -7.11 14.81
N ARG A 12 24.37 -5.83 14.94
CA ARG A 12 22.96 -5.40 14.84
C ARG A 12 22.42 -5.57 13.42
N LYS A 13 23.19 -5.16 12.40
CA LYS A 13 22.84 -5.35 10.99
C LYS A 13 22.61 -6.83 10.68
N PHE A 14 23.51 -7.72 11.10
CA PHE A 14 23.36 -9.16 10.90
C PHE A 14 22.14 -9.74 11.62
N SER A 15 21.87 -9.30 12.86
CA SER A 15 20.67 -9.78 13.57
C SER A 15 19.37 -9.42 12.84
N ILE A 16 19.34 -8.29 12.12
CA ILE A 16 18.18 -7.86 11.34
C ILE A 16 18.10 -8.66 10.04
N SER A 17 19.23 -8.88 9.37
CA SER A 17 19.27 -9.68 8.15
C SER A 17 18.98 -11.16 8.40
N LEU A 18 19.11 -11.67 9.61
CA LEU A 18 18.79 -13.07 9.92
C LEU A 18 17.34 -13.24 10.37
N ALA A 19 16.68 -12.20 10.88
CA ALA A 19 15.35 -12.27 11.52
C ALA A 19 14.20 -12.79 10.65
N HIS A 20 14.41 -13.01 9.36
CA HIS A 20 13.42 -13.56 8.43
C HIS A 20 13.64 -15.06 8.10
N LEU A 21 14.67 -15.70 8.66
CA LEU A 21 14.94 -17.12 8.46
C LEU A 21 14.33 -17.96 9.58
N ASP A 22 13.51 -18.95 9.22
CA ASP A 22 12.69 -19.79 10.14
C ASP A 22 13.47 -20.57 11.22
N TYR A 23 14.80 -20.63 11.13
CA TYR A 23 15.66 -21.37 12.07
C TYR A 23 16.68 -20.48 12.82
N SER A 24 16.52 -19.15 12.75
CA SER A 24 17.55 -18.21 13.22
C SER A 24 17.29 -17.55 14.57
N ASP A 25 16.15 -17.82 15.21
CA ASP A 25 15.67 -17.07 16.39
C ASP A 25 16.70 -16.99 17.52
N ASP A 26 17.35 -18.11 17.86
CA ASP A 26 18.37 -18.15 18.91
C ASP A 26 19.64 -17.37 18.53
N LEU A 27 20.07 -17.46 17.28
CA LEU A 27 21.25 -16.73 16.79
C LEU A 27 20.97 -15.22 16.72
N VAL A 28 19.78 -14.83 16.25
CA VAL A 28 19.30 -13.44 16.23
C VAL A 28 19.24 -12.87 17.63
N ALA A 29 18.71 -13.62 18.60
CA ALA A 29 18.66 -13.20 20.00
C ALA A 29 20.08 -13.03 20.59
N GLN A 30 21.00 -13.95 20.28
CA GLN A 30 22.40 -13.86 20.72
C GLN A 30 23.14 -12.67 20.08
N MET A 31 22.95 -12.39 18.79
CA MET A 31 23.55 -11.23 18.10
C MET A 31 23.01 -9.89 18.63
N LYS A 32 21.69 -9.79 18.90
CA LYS A 32 21.11 -8.60 19.54
C LYS A 32 21.68 -8.39 20.93
N LYS A 33 21.80 -9.45 21.74
CA LYS A 33 22.40 -9.40 23.07
C LYS A 33 23.87 -8.99 23.02
N HIS A 34 24.62 -9.47 22.03
CA HIS A 34 26.01 -9.09 21.80
C HIS A 34 26.13 -7.59 21.49
N SER A 35 25.35 -7.08 20.52
CA SER A 35 25.33 -5.66 20.12
C SER A 35 25.04 -4.73 21.31
N VAL A 36 23.98 -4.98 22.08
CA VAL A 36 23.61 -4.18 23.25
C VAL A 36 24.72 -4.14 24.31
N LYS A 37 25.42 -5.26 24.50
CA LYS A 37 26.50 -5.35 25.48
C LYS A 37 27.76 -4.61 24.99
N LEU A 38 28.04 -4.57 23.69
CA LEU A 38 29.10 -3.73 23.12
C LEU A 38 28.78 -2.23 23.26
N GLU A 39 27.54 -1.82 23.00
CA GLU A 39 27.08 -0.44 23.25
C GLU A 39 27.26 -0.05 24.73
N THR A 40 26.96 -0.97 25.66
CA THR A 40 27.18 -0.77 27.10
C THR A 40 28.66 -0.61 27.45
N ILE A 41 29.55 -1.42 26.85
CA ILE A 41 31.00 -1.31 27.05
C ILE A 41 31.51 0.03 26.52
N TYR A 42 31.07 0.44 25.32
CA TYR A 42 31.42 1.72 24.72
C TYR A 42 31.00 2.89 25.62
N ALA A 43 29.77 2.89 26.14
CA ALA A 43 29.29 3.92 27.06
C ALA A 43 30.15 4.02 28.34
N LYS A 44 30.57 2.87 28.91
CA LYS A 44 31.45 2.86 30.09
C LYS A 44 32.86 3.36 29.79
N LEU A 45 33.41 3.04 28.62
CA LEU A 45 34.71 3.55 28.18
C LEU A 45 34.67 5.07 27.96
N GLN A 46 33.57 5.60 27.39
CA GLN A 46 33.36 7.04 27.24
C GLN A 46 33.22 7.74 28.59
N ASP A 47 32.53 7.14 29.57
CA ASP A 47 32.45 7.68 30.93
C ASP A 47 33.82 7.75 31.60
N LEU A 48 34.63 6.67 31.52
CA LEU A 48 36.00 6.66 32.04
C LEU A 48 36.87 7.74 31.40
N LYS A 49 36.74 7.94 30.09
CA LYS A 49 37.44 9.00 29.35
C LYS A 49 36.99 10.39 29.82
N LYS A 50 35.68 10.62 29.95
CA LYS A 50 35.10 11.89 30.43
C LYS A 50 35.55 12.23 31.85
N ARG A 51 35.70 11.22 32.71
CA ARG A 51 36.18 11.37 34.09
C ARG A 51 37.70 11.58 34.20
N GLY A 52 38.44 11.57 33.09
CA GLY A 52 39.89 11.76 33.08
C GLY A 52 40.64 10.67 33.85
N VAL A 53 40.09 9.46 33.93
CA VAL A 53 40.73 8.33 34.63
C VAL A 53 42.01 7.96 33.90
N LYS A 54 43.18 8.13 34.55
CA LYS A 54 44.50 7.77 33.97
C LYS A 54 44.93 6.34 34.28
N ASN A 55 44.18 5.61 35.09
CA ASN A 55 44.52 4.24 35.47
C ASN A 55 44.15 3.26 34.35
N ASN A 56 45.16 2.69 33.68
CA ASN A 56 44.98 1.73 32.60
C ASN A 56 44.21 0.47 33.03
N ALA A 57 44.31 0.04 34.28
CA ALA A 57 43.64 -1.18 34.77
C ALA A 57 42.10 -1.12 34.62
N SER A 58 41.53 0.09 34.72
CA SER A 58 40.08 0.30 34.54
C SER A 58 39.63 0.13 33.09
N PHE A 59 40.49 0.45 32.12
CA PHE A 59 40.22 0.26 30.69
C PHE A 59 40.44 -1.19 30.27
N GLU A 60 41.52 -1.81 30.75
CA GLU A 60 41.87 -3.22 30.46
C GLU A 60 40.76 -4.21 30.83
N LYS A 61 40.03 -3.94 31.92
CA LYS A 61 38.85 -4.73 32.30
C LYS A 61 37.78 -4.75 31.21
N PHE A 62 37.56 -3.64 30.50
CA PHE A 62 36.55 -3.56 29.46
C PHE A 62 37.06 -4.09 28.12
N TYR A 63 38.35 -3.94 27.84
CA TYR A 63 38.98 -4.54 26.65
C TYR A 63 39.00 -6.07 26.72
N SER A 64 39.36 -6.66 27.86
CA SER A 64 39.29 -8.12 28.04
C SER A 64 37.87 -8.69 27.87
N ILE A 65 36.84 -7.98 28.34
CA ILE A 65 35.44 -8.37 28.11
C ILE A 65 35.08 -8.26 26.62
N PHE A 66 35.51 -7.19 25.95
CA PHE A 66 35.31 -7.00 24.52
C PHE A 66 35.96 -8.13 23.72
N GLU A 67 37.22 -8.46 23.96
CA GLU A 67 37.93 -9.52 23.24
C GLU A 67 37.28 -10.88 23.39
N ALA A 68 36.92 -11.28 24.62
CA ALA A 68 36.24 -12.54 24.88
C ALA A 68 34.90 -12.64 24.14
N MET A 69 34.18 -11.52 24.06
CA MET A 69 32.92 -11.45 23.30
C MET A 69 33.16 -11.45 21.79
N ASN A 70 34.17 -10.74 21.32
CA ASN A 70 34.47 -10.62 19.89
C ASN A 70 34.92 -11.96 19.30
N GLN A 71 35.62 -12.79 20.08
CA GLN A 71 35.96 -14.16 19.66
C GLN A 71 34.72 -15.02 19.36
N TRP A 72 33.65 -14.89 20.16
CA TRP A 72 32.38 -15.55 19.87
C TRP A 72 31.74 -14.99 18.59
N TYR A 73 31.73 -13.66 18.45
CA TYR A 73 31.15 -12.99 17.28
C TYR A 73 31.85 -13.37 15.97
N LYS A 74 33.18 -13.38 15.93
CA LYS A 74 33.95 -13.81 14.75
C LYS A 74 33.71 -15.28 14.39
N LYS A 75 33.46 -16.15 15.37
CA LYS A 75 33.04 -17.55 15.09
C LYS A 75 31.63 -17.61 14.49
N ALA A 76 30.69 -16.83 15.02
CA ALA A 76 29.33 -16.76 14.48
C ALA A 76 29.30 -16.18 13.05
N GLU A 77 30.11 -15.16 12.79
CA GLU A 77 30.32 -14.56 11.47
C GLU A 77 30.93 -15.56 10.47
N ALA A 78 31.94 -16.33 10.88
CA ALA A 78 32.56 -17.34 10.02
C ALA A 78 31.60 -18.48 9.65
N ILE A 79 30.74 -18.94 10.59
CA ILE A 79 29.71 -19.95 10.30
C ILE A 79 28.74 -19.46 9.23
N GLN A 80 28.45 -18.16 9.18
CA GLN A 80 27.60 -17.55 8.16
C GLN A 80 28.29 -17.51 6.78
N ILE A 81 29.60 -17.23 6.73
CA ILE A 81 30.37 -17.16 5.48
C ILE A 81 30.60 -18.57 4.91
N PHE A 82 30.83 -19.58 5.77
CA PHE A 82 31.20 -20.93 5.37
C PHE A 82 30.07 -21.96 5.44
N GLY A 83 28.86 -21.59 5.86
CA GLY A 83 27.67 -22.45 5.96
C GLY A 83 27.11 -23.00 4.63
N ARG A 84 27.84 -22.93 3.51
CA ARG A 84 27.58 -23.73 2.31
C ARG A 84 28.22 -25.12 2.50
N LEU A 85 27.48 -26.06 3.11
CA LEU A 85 27.89 -27.46 3.17
C LEU A 85 28.05 -28.05 1.75
N PRO A 86 29.01 -28.98 1.53
CA PRO A 86 29.16 -29.69 0.25
C PRO A 86 28.09 -30.79 0.10
N LYS A 87 27.50 -30.90 -1.09
CA LYS A 87 26.60 -32.01 -1.48
C LYS A 87 27.36 -33.35 -1.50
N PRO A 88 26.70 -34.46 -1.14
CA PRO A 88 26.90 -35.70 -1.88
C PRO A 88 25.55 -36.27 -2.35
N PHE A 89 25.40 -36.55 -3.64
CA PHE A 89 25.14 -37.90 -4.18
C PHE A 89 24.90 -37.89 -5.70
N SER A 90 25.22 -39.03 -6.28
CA SER A 90 25.38 -39.37 -7.69
C SER A 90 24.13 -39.25 -8.55
N GLN A 91 24.32 -38.75 -9.77
CA GLN A 91 23.33 -38.74 -10.85
C GLN A 91 23.12 -40.15 -11.43
N SER A 92 21.86 -40.56 -11.57
CA SER A 92 21.43 -41.57 -12.54
C SER A 92 20.88 -40.86 -13.78
N SER A 93 21.45 -41.18 -14.94
CA SER A 93 21.11 -40.58 -16.24
C SER A 93 19.75 -41.05 -16.75
N ILE A 94 18.79 -40.13 -16.82
CA ILE A 94 17.60 -40.28 -17.68
C ILE A 94 17.84 -39.38 -18.90
N ALA A 95 17.89 -39.99 -20.08
CA ALA A 95 18.02 -39.29 -21.34
C ALA A 95 16.78 -38.41 -21.57
N THR A 96 16.99 -37.09 -21.65
CA THR A 96 15.98 -36.15 -22.14
C THR A 96 16.52 -35.40 -23.35
N SER A 97 15.63 -35.16 -24.31
CA SER A 97 15.91 -34.52 -25.58
C SER A 97 16.64 -33.18 -25.39
N THR A 98 17.78 -33.04 -26.08
CA THR A 98 18.66 -31.87 -26.04
C THR A 98 18.07 -30.71 -26.85
N SER A 99 17.09 -30.02 -26.27
CA SER A 99 16.77 -28.65 -26.65
C SER A 99 17.78 -27.71 -25.98
N THR A 100 18.46 -26.87 -26.75
CA THR A 100 19.42 -25.89 -26.20
C THR A 100 18.72 -24.85 -25.33
N ALA A 101 19.38 -24.35 -24.28
CA ALA A 101 18.79 -23.34 -23.38
C ALA A 101 18.29 -22.06 -24.10
N SER A 102 18.94 -21.70 -25.22
CA SER A 102 18.53 -20.61 -26.11
C SER A 102 17.22 -20.90 -26.85
N SER A 103 16.95 -22.15 -27.26
CA SER A 103 15.72 -22.51 -27.96
C SER A 103 14.49 -22.55 -27.05
N LEU A 104 14.66 -22.80 -25.75
CA LEU A 104 13.54 -22.84 -24.80
C LEU A 104 12.89 -21.46 -24.60
N ARG A 105 13.68 -20.39 -24.47
CA ARG A 105 13.16 -19.01 -24.31
C ARG A 105 12.55 -18.42 -25.60
N LYS A 106 12.64 -19.13 -26.74
CA LYS A 106 11.91 -18.78 -27.97
C LYS A 106 10.43 -19.14 -27.87
N ARG A 107 10.07 -20.11 -27.03
CA ARG A 107 8.66 -20.42 -26.69
C ARG A 107 8.21 -19.50 -25.58
N LYS A 108 6.98 -19.01 -25.66
CA LYS A 108 6.39 -18.20 -24.60
C LYS A 108 6.01 -19.08 -23.41
N PHE A 109 5.97 -18.50 -22.22
CA PHE A 109 5.68 -19.25 -20.99
C PHE A 109 4.28 -19.89 -21.04
N ASP A 110 3.30 -19.20 -21.61
CA ASP A 110 1.93 -19.67 -21.83
C ASP A 110 1.80 -20.75 -22.92
N ASP A 111 2.82 -20.93 -23.78
CA ASP A 111 2.91 -22.03 -24.75
C ASP A 111 3.63 -23.28 -24.18
N MET A 112 4.24 -23.18 -22.99
CA MET A 112 4.98 -24.29 -22.38
C MET A 112 4.05 -25.27 -21.66
N GLN A 113 4.56 -26.47 -21.40
CA GLN A 113 3.85 -27.40 -20.51
C GLN A 113 3.62 -26.73 -19.14
N HIS A 114 2.39 -26.84 -18.62
CA HIS A 114 2.03 -26.31 -17.31
C HIS A 114 3.00 -26.79 -16.23
N SER A 115 3.37 -25.86 -15.35
CA SER A 115 4.41 -26.04 -14.34
C SER A 115 4.05 -25.21 -13.12
N GLU A 116 3.50 -25.83 -12.08
CA GLU A 116 3.18 -25.16 -10.80
C GLU A 116 4.38 -24.40 -10.22
N VAL A 117 5.58 -24.99 -10.30
CA VAL A 117 6.83 -24.33 -9.87
C VAL A 117 7.13 -23.07 -10.69
N GLY A 118 6.80 -23.09 -11.98
CA GLY A 118 7.01 -21.96 -12.89
C GLY A 118 6.03 -20.83 -12.59
N GLU A 119 4.77 -21.17 -12.32
CA GLU A 119 3.74 -20.21 -11.89
C GLU A 119 4.08 -19.60 -10.53
N GLU A 120 4.54 -20.41 -9.58
CA GLU A 120 5.01 -19.95 -8.27
C GLU A 120 6.20 -19.00 -8.40
N PHE A 121 7.14 -19.27 -9.31
CA PHE A 121 8.25 -18.34 -9.61
C PHE A 121 7.74 -16.99 -10.13
N ILE A 122 6.81 -16.98 -11.10
CA ILE A 122 6.19 -15.73 -11.58
C ILE A 122 5.49 -15.01 -10.43
N ARG A 123 4.73 -15.74 -9.60
CA ARG A 123 4.03 -15.18 -8.45
C ARG A 123 4.99 -14.55 -7.44
N MET A 124 6.09 -15.23 -7.09
CA MET A 124 7.10 -14.71 -6.17
C MET A 124 7.77 -13.44 -6.71
N LEU A 125 8.04 -13.38 -8.02
CA LEU A 125 8.61 -12.20 -8.68
C LEU A 125 7.61 -11.04 -8.70
N GLY A 126 6.41 -11.28 -9.20
CA GLY A 126 5.36 -10.26 -9.34
C GLY A 126 4.94 -9.63 -8.02
N THR A 127 5.17 -10.33 -6.91
CA THR A 127 4.85 -9.86 -5.56
C THR A 127 6.06 -9.44 -4.73
N GLY A 128 7.26 -9.43 -5.32
CA GLY A 128 8.49 -9.01 -4.66
C GLY A 128 8.98 -9.94 -3.54
N ARG A 129 8.47 -11.18 -3.45
CA ARG A 129 8.93 -12.18 -2.47
C ARG A 129 10.32 -12.72 -2.80
N ALA A 130 10.73 -12.67 -4.06
CA ALA A 130 12.06 -13.03 -4.50
C ALA A 130 12.53 -12.13 -5.64
N THR A 131 13.84 -11.97 -5.74
CA THR A 131 14.49 -11.31 -6.88
C THR A 131 14.61 -12.28 -8.05
N VAL A 132 14.82 -11.73 -9.26
CA VAL A 132 15.11 -12.53 -10.46
C VAL A 132 16.30 -13.47 -10.24
N ALA A 133 17.33 -13.00 -9.53
CA ALA A 133 18.50 -13.81 -9.21
C ALA A 133 18.19 -14.99 -8.30
N GLN A 134 17.41 -14.77 -7.23
CA GLN A 134 16.99 -15.82 -6.31
C GLN A 134 16.17 -16.90 -7.04
N ILE A 135 15.22 -16.49 -7.89
CA ILE A 135 14.42 -17.42 -8.70
C ILE A 135 15.29 -18.19 -9.69
N ALA A 136 16.22 -17.53 -10.38
CA ALA A 136 17.11 -18.19 -11.32
C ALA A 136 18.01 -19.24 -10.61
N ASP A 137 18.48 -18.95 -9.39
CA ASP A 137 19.25 -19.90 -8.57
C ASP A 137 18.41 -21.09 -8.10
N LEU A 138 17.19 -20.84 -7.61
CA LEU A 138 16.25 -21.91 -7.24
C LEU A 138 15.91 -22.80 -8.45
N ALA A 139 15.68 -22.20 -9.61
CA ALA A 139 15.43 -22.92 -10.85
C ALA A 139 16.63 -23.80 -11.25
N ARG A 140 17.87 -23.28 -11.15
CA ARG A 140 19.10 -24.07 -11.40
C ARG A 140 19.23 -25.25 -10.44
N ALA A 141 18.94 -25.04 -9.14
CA ALA A 141 18.95 -26.11 -8.16
C ALA A 141 17.91 -27.19 -8.51
N ALA A 142 16.67 -26.80 -8.84
CA ALA A 142 15.62 -27.72 -9.25
C ALA A 142 16.00 -28.53 -10.51
N VAL A 143 16.61 -27.88 -11.52
CA VAL A 143 17.13 -28.58 -12.71
C VAL A 143 18.25 -29.55 -12.34
N SER A 144 19.17 -29.15 -11.46
CA SER A 144 20.25 -30.03 -10.97
C SER A 144 19.74 -31.24 -10.22
N ASP A 145 18.59 -31.12 -9.55
CA ASP A 145 17.94 -32.21 -8.81
C ASP A 145 17.03 -33.05 -9.74
N GLY A 146 17.08 -32.80 -11.06
CA GLY A 146 16.46 -33.61 -12.09
C GLY A 146 15.05 -33.19 -12.51
N LEU A 147 14.59 -32.00 -12.10
CA LEU A 147 13.25 -31.50 -12.42
C LEU A 147 13.21 -31.00 -13.89
N PRO A 148 12.58 -31.72 -14.83
CA PRO A 148 12.86 -31.53 -16.25
C PRO A 148 11.92 -30.54 -16.95
N LEU A 149 11.12 -29.77 -16.19
CA LEU A 149 10.06 -28.89 -16.70
C LEU A 149 10.64 -27.74 -17.54
N GLU A 150 9.99 -27.47 -18.68
CA GLU A 150 10.46 -26.46 -19.66
C GLU A 150 10.55 -25.06 -19.05
N ALA A 151 9.52 -24.64 -18.30
CA ALA A 151 9.49 -23.34 -17.64
C ALA A 151 10.62 -23.20 -16.60
N VAL A 152 10.85 -24.23 -15.78
CA VAL A 152 11.92 -24.24 -14.78
C VAL A 152 13.30 -24.17 -15.45
N LYS A 153 13.52 -24.91 -16.54
CA LYS A 153 14.74 -24.81 -17.35
C LYS A 153 14.91 -23.43 -17.97
N ALA A 154 13.83 -22.79 -18.43
CA ALA A 154 13.87 -21.44 -18.96
C ALA A 154 14.28 -20.41 -17.89
N PHE A 155 13.73 -20.50 -16.66
CA PHE A 155 14.20 -19.69 -15.53
C PHE A 155 15.67 -19.97 -15.17
N ALA A 156 16.08 -21.24 -15.12
CA ALA A 156 17.46 -21.63 -14.79
C ALA A 156 18.47 -21.04 -15.78
N SER A 157 18.05 -20.89 -17.04
CA SER A 157 18.88 -20.43 -18.15
C SER A 157 19.11 -18.92 -18.23
N LEU A 158 18.44 -18.11 -17.39
CA LEU A 158 18.58 -16.66 -17.37
C LEU A 158 20.04 -16.23 -17.10
N GLY A 159 20.50 -15.19 -17.80
CA GLY A 159 21.86 -14.68 -17.67
C GLY A 159 22.91 -15.71 -18.10
N GLY A 160 22.59 -16.58 -19.07
CA GLY A 160 23.49 -17.64 -19.52
C GLY A 160 23.79 -18.67 -18.42
N GLU A 161 22.74 -19.19 -17.77
CA GLU A 161 22.84 -20.13 -16.64
C GLU A 161 23.58 -19.52 -15.43
N GLY A 162 23.39 -18.22 -15.20
CA GLY A 162 24.03 -17.49 -14.10
C GLY A 162 25.46 -17.00 -14.38
N LYS A 163 26.03 -17.28 -15.56
CA LYS A 163 27.37 -16.76 -15.97
C LYS A 163 27.40 -15.24 -16.10
N HIS A 164 26.26 -14.62 -16.40
CA HIS A 164 26.08 -13.18 -16.55
C HIS A 164 24.88 -12.70 -15.71
N PRO A 165 25.04 -12.57 -14.38
CA PRO A 165 23.94 -12.19 -13.48
C PRO A 165 23.26 -10.88 -13.87
N SER A 166 24.02 -9.89 -14.35
CA SER A 166 23.51 -8.60 -14.81
C SER A 166 22.53 -8.68 -15.99
N ASN A 167 22.50 -9.81 -16.70
CA ASN A 167 21.61 -10.01 -17.85
C ASN A 167 20.30 -10.72 -17.49
N GLN A 168 20.17 -11.26 -16.27
CA GLN A 168 19.02 -12.12 -15.91
C GLN A 168 17.68 -11.39 -16.00
N GLU A 169 17.62 -10.15 -15.52
CA GLU A 169 16.39 -9.34 -15.54
C GLU A 169 15.97 -8.96 -16.96
N ARG A 170 16.91 -8.50 -17.79
CA ARG A 170 16.69 -8.26 -19.22
C ARG A 170 16.19 -9.51 -19.94
N ASP A 171 16.82 -10.65 -19.68
CA ASP A 171 16.44 -11.92 -20.31
C ASP A 171 15.03 -12.35 -19.89
N LEU A 172 14.67 -12.17 -18.60
CA LEU A 172 13.33 -12.44 -18.08
C LEU A 172 12.28 -11.53 -18.72
N HIS A 173 12.51 -10.21 -18.73
CA HIS A 173 11.58 -9.24 -19.31
C HIS A 173 11.35 -9.49 -20.79
N ASN A 174 12.40 -9.84 -21.54
CA ASN A 174 12.28 -10.19 -22.95
C ASN A 174 11.46 -11.47 -23.16
N TRP A 175 11.67 -12.48 -22.31
CA TRP A 175 10.96 -13.75 -22.40
C TRP A 175 9.46 -13.59 -22.09
N LEU A 176 9.15 -12.95 -20.97
CA LEU A 176 7.77 -12.70 -20.50
C LEU A 176 7.07 -11.52 -21.21
N LYS A 177 7.75 -10.83 -22.13
CA LYS A 177 7.14 -9.75 -22.91
C LYS A 177 5.89 -10.27 -23.64
N ARG A 178 4.75 -9.58 -23.54
CA ARG A 178 3.47 -9.98 -24.17
C ARG A 178 2.90 -11.31 -23.69
N LEU A 179 3.25 -11.73 -22.48
CA LEU A 179 2.63 -12.89 -21.85
C LEU A 179 1.11 -12.72 -21.82
N PHE A 180 0.36 -13.77 -22.14
CA PHE A 180 -1.11 -13.76 -22.21
C PHE A 180 -1.69 -12.71 -23.18
N GLY A 181 -0.92 -12.32 -24.20
CA GLY A 181 -1.33 -11.29 -25.16
C GLY A 181 -1.38 -9.87 -24.57
N PHE A 182 -0.83 -9.64 -23.37
CA PHE A 182 -0.79 -8.34 -22.73
C PHE A 182 0.26 -7.42 -23.39
N GLU A 183 -0.15 -6.64 -24.38
CA GLU A 183 0.70 -5.69 -25.10
C GLU A 183 0.59 -4.27 -24.52
N LEU A 184 1.28 -3.99 -23.42
CA LEU A 184 1.38 -2.63 -22.85
C LEU A 184 2.82 -2.10 -22.95
N GLU A 185 2.98 -0.86 -23.42
CA GLU A 185 4.27 -0.18 -23.54
C GLU A 185 4.31 1.04 -22.61
N MET A 186 5.47 1.33 -22.01
CA MET A 186 5.64 2.57 -21.23
C MET A 186 5.53 3.78 -22.16
N TYR A 187 4.94 4.85 -21.64
CA TYR A 187 4.87 6.15 -22.26
C TYR A 187 5.81 7.11 -21.53
N ASN A 188 6.96 7.42 -22.14
CA ASN A 188 7.98 8.24 -21.48
C ASN A 188 7.64 9.72 -21.68
N VAL A 189 7.54 10.46 -20.58
CA VAL A 189 7.25 11.89 -20.56
C VAL A 189 8.45 12.63 -19.98
N LEU A 190 8.89 13.68 -20.66
CA LEU A 190 9.94 14.56 -20.14
C LEU A 190 9.40 15.41 -18.99
N MET A 191 10.08 15.36 -17.84
CA MET A 191 9.69 16.07 -16.63
C MET A 191 10.93 16.63 -15.92
N ASP A 192 10.83 17.84 -15.41
CA ASP A 192 11.89 18.43 -14.60
C ASP A 192 11.80 17.91 -13.16
N VAL A 193 12.85 17.23 -12.71
CA VAL A 193 12.93 16.63 -11.38
C VAL A 193 14.29 16.90 -10.74
N ASN A 194 14.37 16.81 -9.41
CA ASN A 194 15.65 16.86 -8.73
C ASN A 194 16.44 15.56 -8.98
N VAL A 195 17.68 15.69 -9.44
CA VAL A 195 18.62 14.56 -9.58
C VAL A 195 19.66 14.63 -8.45
N GLU A 196 20.13 13.47 -8.01
CA GLU A 196 21.17 13.41 -6.98
C GLU A 196 22.47 14.01 -7.53
N HIS A 197 23.15 14.82 -6.72
CA HIS A 197 24.37 15.56 -7.08
C HIS A 197 24.21 16.71 -8.10
N GLU A 198 22.98 17.00 -8.55
CA GLU A 198 22.69 18.17 -9.37
C GLU A 198 22.06 19.27 -8.50
N ASP A 199 22.54 20.50 -8.68
CA ASP A 199 22.04 21.68 -7.98
C ASP A 199 20.72 22.18 -8.59
N GLU A 200 20.55 22.02 -9.89
CA GLU A 200 19.36 22.41 -10.65
C GLU A 200 18.52 21.18 -11.06
N PRO A 201 17.18 21.31 -11.12
CA PRO A 201 16.32 20.27 -11.67
C PRO A 201 16.75 19.88 -13.09
N GLN A 202 16.73 18.59 -13.38
CA GLN A 202 17.06 18.04 -14.69
C GLN A 202 15.82 17.50 -15.37
N THR A 203 15.72 17.70 -16.67
CA THR A 203 14.68 17.08 -17.48
C THR A 203 15.00 15.60 -17.68
N VAL A 204 14.16 14.70 -17.18
CA VAL A 204 14.32 13.25 -17.32
C VAL A 204 13.06 12.61 -17.90
N GLU A 205 13.22 11.44 -18.52
CA GLU A 205 12.10 10.62 -18.95
C GLU A 205 11.47 9.87 -17.77
N ILE A 206 10.21 10.18 -17.46
CA ILE A 206 9.40 9.47 -16.47
C ILE A 206 8.41 8.55 -17.20
N PRO A 207 8.40 7.24 -16.90
CA PRO A 207 7.50 6.31 -17.57
C PRO A 207 6.07 6.38 -17.00
N PHE A 208 5.10 6.39 -17.91
CA PHE A 208 3.67 6.30 -17.60
C PHE A 208 3.04 5.03 -18.19
N LEU A 209 2.08 4.46 -17.46
CA LEU A 209 1.08 3.56 -18.02
C LEU A 209 -0.22 4.35 -18.22
N LEU A 210 -0.66 4.48 -19.46
CA LEU A 210 -1.76 5.38 -19.82
C LEU A 210 -3.13 4.71 -19.58
N PRO A 211 -4.09 5.37 -18.90
CA PRO A 211 -5.43 4.81 -18.65
C PRO A 211 -6.15 4.19 -19.86
N HIS A 212 -6.12 4.85 -21.03
CA HIS A 212 -6.80 4.33 -22.24
C HIS A 212 -6.12 3.07 -22.80
N GLU A 213 -4.79 2.99 -22.66
CA GLU A 213 -3.99 1.85 -23.07
C GLU A 213 -4.17 0.67 -22.11
N ILE A 214 -4.18 0.93 -20.80
CA ILE A 214 -4.46 -0.09 -19.79
C ILE A 214 -5.84 -0.70 -20.01
N LEU A 215 -6.87 0.13 -20.24
CA LEU A 215 -8.21 -0.35 -20.57
C LEU A 215 -8.19 -1.28 -21.79
N HIS A 216 -7.50 -0.87 -22.87
CA HIS A 216 -7.40 -1.64 -24.10
C HIS A 216 -6.72 -3.00 -23.87
N CYS A 217 -5.62 -3.00 -23.12
CA CYS A 217 -4.88 -4.22 -22.82
C CYS A 217 -5.70 -5.17 -21.95
N LEU A 218 -6.34 -4.67 -20.89
CA LEU A 218 -7.19 -5.48 -20.02
C LEU A 218 -8.37 -6.09 -20.78
N TYR A 219 -9.00 -5.32 -21.68
CA TYR A 219 -10.07 -5.84 -22.53
C TYR A 219 -9.59 -6.97 -23.42
N ASN A 220 -8.42 -6.81 -24.06
CA ASN A 220 -7.85 -7.82 -24.95
C ASN A 220 -7.27 -9.05 -24.21
N SER A 221 -7.00 -8.93 -22.91
CA SER A 221 -6.53 -10.03 -22.06
C SER A 221 -7.61 -11.07 -21.77
N GLY A 222 -8.85 -10.78 -22.14
CA GLY A 222 -9.97 -11.70 -22.02
C GLY A 222 -11.03 -11.24 -21.02
N ARG A 223 -12.21 -11.83 -21.16
CA ARG A 223 -13.41 -11.43 -20.41
C ARG A 223 -13.24 -11.57 -18.90
N GLU A 224 -12.53 -12.59 -18.43
CA GLU A 224 -12.35 -12.82 -17.00
C GLU A 224 -11.49 -11.73 -16.35
N GLN A 225 -10.32 -11.42 -16.92
CA GLN A 225 -9.47 -10.35 -16.41
C GLN A 225 -10.17 -9.00 -16.47
N PHE A 226 -10.83 -8.69 -17.59
CA PHE A 226 -11.58 -7.45 -17.74
C PHE A 226 -12.72 -7.33 -16.70
N ALA A 227 -13.42 -8.44 -16.41
CA ALA A 227 -14.45 -8.47 -15.39
C ALA A 227 -13.87 -8.24 -13.99
N ARG A 228 -12.72 -8.82 -13.66
CA ARG A 228 -12.04 -8.63 -12.35
C ARG A 228 -11.57 -7.18 -12.17
N SER A 229 -10.83 -6.66 -13.14
CA SER A 229 -10.15 -5.37 -13.07
C SER A 229 -11.05 -4.16 -13.31
N MET A 230 -12.08 -4.29 -14.16
CA MET A 230 -12.87 -3.15 -14.63
C MET A 230 -14.35 -3.23 -14.27
N THR A 231 -15.07 -4.32 -14.56
CA THR A 231 -16.55 -4.33 -14.40
C THR A 231 -17.05 -4.91 -13.07
N GLY A 232 -16.21 -5.64 -12.34
CA GLY A 232 -16.59 -6.47 -11.19
C GLY A 232 -17.67 -7.50 -11.50
N GLY A 233 -17.78 -7.94 -12.76
CA GLY A 233 -18.85 -8.81 -13.23
C GLY A 233 -20.20 -8.13 -13.51
N ARG A 234 -20.29 -6.80 -13.40
CA ARG A 234 -21.52 -6.06 -13.70
C ARG A 234 -21.88 -6.11 -15.19
N THR A 235 -23.17 -6.13 -15.43
CA THR A 235 -23.81 -6.03 -16.74
C THR A 235 -23.88 -4.58 -17.23
N GLY A 236 -24.15 -4.40 -18.53
CA GLY A 236 -24.45 -3.10 -19.14
C GLY A 236 -25.53 -2.32 -18.38
N ALA A 237 -26.66 -2.99 -18.10
CA ALA A 237 -27.79 -2.40 -17.40
C ALA A 237 -27.45 -1.92 -15.98
N GLU A 238 -26.62 -2.67 -15.24
CA GLU A 238 -26.15 -2.27 -13.91
C GLU A 238 -25.22 -1.06 -13.97
N MET A 239 -24.31 -1.00 -14.95
CA MET A 239 -23.46 0.18 -15.17
C MET A 239 -24.28 1.42 -15.54
N LYS A 240 -25.27 1.27 -16.41
CA LYS A 240 -26.19 2.35 -16.76
C LYS A 240 -27.01 2.81 -15.55
N SER A 241 -27.51 1.88 -14.74
CA SER A 241 -28.24 2.21 -13.51
C SER A 241 -27.37 2.99 -12.52
N PHE A 242 -26.11 2.59 -12.36
CA PHE A 242 -25.14 3.33 -11.55
C PHE A 242 -24.99 4.78 -12.05
N TRP A 243 -24.79 4.99 -13.35
CA TRP A 243 -24.63 6.35 -13.89
C TRP A 243 -25.91 7.18 -13.81
N MET A 244 -27.07 6.58 -14.07
CA MET A 244 -28.36 7.27 -13.90
C MET A 244 -28.56 7.75 -12.47
N HIS A 245 -28.09 7.00 -11.47
CA HIS A 245 -28.07 7.45 -10.09
C HIS A 245 -27.02 8.53 -9.85
N ALA A 246 -25.77 8.34 -10.31
CA ALA A 246 -24.69 9.30 -10.14
C ALA A 246 -25.04 10.69 -10.70
N MET A 247 -25.69 10.74 -11.87
CA MET A 247 -26.14 11.98 -12.52
C MET A 247 -27.24 12.74 -11.75
N GLN A 248 -27.83 12.17 -10.69
CA GLN A 248 -28.74 12.89 -9.78
C GLN A 248 -27.98 13.79 -8.80
N HIS A 249 -26.67 13.56 -8.62
CA HIS A 249 -25.83 14.32 -7.71
C HIS A 249 -25.08 15.42 -8.45
N THR A 250 -24.86 16.55 -7.76
CA THR A 250 -24.28 17.77 -8.33
C THR A 250 -22.88 17.60 -8.91
N GLU A 251 -22.17 16.59 -8.43
CA GLU A 251 -20.78 16.27 -8.72
C GLU A 251 -20.62 15.64 -10.11
N TRP A 252 -21.63 14.88 -10.56
CA TRP A 252 -21.56 14.14 -11.82
C TRP A 252 -22.67 14.53 -12.81
N LYS A 253 -23.69 15.30 -12.40
CA LYS A 253 -24.79 15.71 -13.28
C LYS A 253 -24.33 16.37 -14.59
N ASP A 254 -23.27 17.18 -14.53
CA ASP A 254 -22.72 17.94 -15.66
C ASP A 254 -21.44 17.28 -16.23
N HIS A 255 -21.19 16.00 -15.89
CA HIS A 255 -19.97 15.31 -16.32
C HIS A 255 -19.93 15.17 -17.85
N PRO A 256 -18.87 15.62 -18.54
CA PRO A 256 -18.85 15.71 -20.01
C PRO A 256 -19.01 14.35 -20.70
N VAL A 257 -18.37 13.30 -20.16
CA VAL A 257 -18.49 11.94 -20.72
C VAL A 257 -19.90 11.37 -20.55
N LEU A 258 -20.61 11.70 -19.46
CA LEU A 258 -21.94 11.15 -19.20
C LEU A 258 -23.03 11.87 -19.99
N ASN A 259 -22.78 13.15 -20.33
CA ASN A 259 -23.71 14.00 -21.06
C ASN A 259 -23.47 14.01 -22.58
N ASP A 260 -22.41 13.36 -23.08
CA ASP A 260 -22.22 13.19 -24.52
C ASP A 260 -23.23 12.16 -25.05
N PRO A 261 -24.19 12.54 -25.92
CA PRO A 261 -25.19 11.62 -26.45
C PRO A 261 -24.61 10.50 -27.31
N LYS A 262 -23.34 10.59 -27.71
CA LYS A 262 -22.63 9.51 -28.42
C LYS A 262 -22.18 8.38 -27.49
N ASN A 263 -22.24 8.58 -26.18
CA ASN A 263 -21.76 7.61 -25.20
C ASN A 263 -22.90 6.70 -24.74
N ASP A 264 -22.66 5.39 -24.84
CA ASP A 264 -23.51 4.37 -24.25
C ASP A 264 -23.11 4.15 -22.79
N LEU A 265 -23.96 4.57 -21.85
CA LEU A 265 -23.72 4.42 -20.41
C LEU A 265 -23.56 2.95 -19.98
N GLU A 266 -24.01 1.99 -20.77
CA GLU A 266 -23.76 0.56 -20.53
C GLU A 266 -22.29 0.16 -20.74
N ARG A 267 -21.49 1.05 -21.33
CA ARG A 267 -20.07 0.84 -21.66
C ARG A 267 -19.16 1.93 -21.12
N VAL A 268 -19.64 2.78 -20.21
CA VAL A 268 -18.81 3.78 -19.53
C VAL A 268 -18.38 3.23 -18.17
N LEU A 269 -17.07 3.13 -17.94
CA LEU A 269 -16.50 2.60 -16.71
C LEU A 269 -16.10 3.73 -15.76
N PRO A 270 -16.57 3.72 -14.50
CA PRO A 270 -16.17 4.71 -13.49
C PRO A 270 -14.77 4.42 -12.97
N VAL A 271 -13.84 5.36 -13.11
CA VAL A 271 -12.46 5.23 -12.59
C VAL A 271 -12.12 6.28 -11.54
N VAL A 272 -11.35 5.86 -10.55
CA VAL A 272 -10.82 6.70 -9.48
C VAL A 272 -9.31 6.72 -9.56
N PHE A 273 -8.72 7.90 -9.51
CA PHE A 273 -7.28 8.07 -9.35
C PHE A 273 -6.91 8.06 -7.86
N HIS A 274 -5.74 7.53 -7.56
CA HIS A 274 -5.22 7.45 -6.21
C HIS A 274 -3.75 7.88 -6.16
N VAL A 275 -3.38 8.67 -5.15
CA VAL A 275 -2.01 9.12 -4.92
C VAL A 275 -1.60 8.83 -3.49
N ASP A 276 -0.47 8.16 -3.32
CA ASP A 276 0.07 7.82 -2.00
C ASP A 276 1.60 7.76 -2.00
N GLY A 277 2.18 7.92 -0.82
CA GLY A 277 3.61 7.74 -0.55
C GLY A 277 3.88 6.30 -0.11
N ALA A 278 4.74 5.59 -0.84
CA ALA A 278 5.09 4.21 -0.55
C ALA A 278 6.60 4.04 -0.37
N GLU A 279 7.01 3.43 0.74
CA GLU A 279 8.40 3.08 1.01
C GLU A 279 8.73 1.72 0.35
N PHE A 280 9.46 1.73 -0.76
CA PHE A 280 9.86 0.50 -1.47
C PHE A 280 11.16 -0.07 -0.91
N TYR A 281 12.06 0.81 -0.50
CA TYR A 281 13.30 0.47 0.18
C TYR A 281 13.41 1.31 1.44
N LYS A 282 14.13 0.81 2.44
CA LYS A 282 14.30 1.52 3.71
C LYS A 282 14.82 2.94 3.47
N ASN A 283 14.06 3.93 3.95
CA ASN A 283 14.29 5.37 3.79
C ASN A 283 14.13 5.93 2.36
N ASN A 284 13.62 5.14 1.40
CA ASN A 284 13.33 5.60 0.04
C ASN A 284 11.82 5.52 -0.20
N GLU A 285 11.17 6.66 0.00
CA GLU A 285 9.75 6.88 -0.31
C GLU A 285 9.57 7.25 -1.79
N TYR A 286 8.51 6.73 -2.39
CA TYR A 286 8.10 7.02 -3.76
C TYR A 286 6.66 7.52 -3.74
N VAL A 287 6.36 8.52 -4.56
CA VAL A 287 4.99 8.94 -4.81
C VAL A 287 4.44 8.07 -5.95
N VAL A 288 3.33 7.40 -5.70
CA VAL A 288 2.69 6.47 -6.64
C VAL A 288 1.34 7.03 -7.04
N TRP A 289 1.16 7.27 -8.33
CA TRP A 289 -0.15 7.53 -8.93
C TRP A 289 -0.69 6.22 -9.46
N SER A 290 -1.96 5.93 -9.17
CA SER A 290 -2.62 4.70 -9.56
C SER A 290 -4.07 4.98 -9.98
N MET A 291 -4.67 4.03 -10.69
CA MET A 291 -6.12 4.03 -10.95
C MET A 291 -6.76 2.70 -10.58
N SER A 292 -8.07 2.76 -10.37
CA SER A 292 -8.94 1.59 -10.28
C SER A 292 -10.33 1.92 -10.79
N SER A 293 -11.03 0.93 -11.33
CA SER A 293 -12.48 1.05 -11.52
C SER A 293 -13.20 1.00 -10.18
N ILE A 294 -14.24 1.81 -9.98
CA ILE A 294 -15.15 1.70 -8.82
C ILE A 294 -15.84 0.33 -8.81
N HIS A 295 -16.05 -0.25 -9.99
CA HIS A 295 -16.73 -1.52 -10.12
C HIS A 295 -15.81 -2.72 -9.89
N ALA A 296 -14.49 -2.56 -9.90
CA ALA A 296 -13.56 -3.67 -9.77
C ALA A 296 -13.87 -4.52 -8.53
N LYS A 297 -13.74 -5.84 -8.67
CA LYS A 297 -14.01 -6.80 -7.58
C LYS A 297 -13.01 -7.95 -7.69
N ALA A 298 -11.81 -7.70 -7.21
CA ALA A 298 -10.71 -8.64 -7.21
C ALA A 298 -9.65 -8.18 -6.20
N ASP A 299 -8.60 -8.97 -6.02
CA ASP A 299 -7.49 -8.55 -5.18
C ASP A 299 -6.78 -7.30 -5.75
N VAL A 300 -5.92 -6.69 -4.92
CA VAL A 300 -5.28 -5.42 -5.28
C VAL A 300 -4.49 -5.49 -6.59
N TRP A 301 -3.91 -6.65 -6.90
CA TRP A 301 -3.04 -6.83 -8.06
C TRP A 301 -3.86 -6.83 -9.36
N ASP A 302 -5.12 -7.26 -9.27
CA ASP A 302 -6.07 -7.22 -10.37
C ASP A 302 -6.75 -5.86 -10.53
N CYS A 303 -6.96 -5.10 -9.45
CA CYS A 303 -7.83 -3.91 -9.46
C CYS A 303 -7.12 -2.55 -9.30
N LYS A 304 -5.86 -2.51 -8.84
CA LYS A 304 -5.07 -1.28 -8.69
C LYS A 304 -3.93 -1.26 -9.69
N MET A 305 -4.02 -0.35 -10.66
CA MET A 305 -3.04 -0.22 -11.72
C MET A 305 -2.14 0.99 -11.42
N PRO A 306 -0.83 0.81 -11.20
CA PRO A 306 0.09 1.94 -11.11
C PRO A 306 0.15 2.65 -12.47
N LEU A 307 0.22 3.97 -12.44
CA LEU A 307 0.26 4.84 -13.62
C LEU A 307 1.61 5.51 -13.77
N CYS A 308 2.15 6.02 -12.65
CA CYS A 308 3.42 6.72 -12.61
C CYS A 308 4.00 6.57 -11.20
N ILE A 309 5.31 6.45 -11.10
CA ILE A 309 6.04 6.34 -9.84
C ILE A 309 7.22 7.28 -9.91
N VAL A 310 7.31 8.21 -8.95
CA VAL A 310 8.41 9.17 -8.87
C VAL A 310 9.04 9.08 -7.47
N PRO A 311 10.37 8.96 -7.36
CA PRO A 311 11.04 9.00 -6.05
C PRO A 311 10.73 10.32 -5.33
N HIS A 312 10.39 10.27 -4.04
CA HIS A 312 10.12 11.49 -3.26
C HIS A 312 11.34 12.42 -3.22
N VAL A 313 12.56 11.86 -3.26
CA VAL A 313 13.82 12.64 -3.33
C VAL A 313 13.96 13.45 -4.62
N ALA A 314 13.29 13.03 -5.69
CA ALA A 314 13.26 13.73 -6.97
C ALA A 314 12.25 14.90 -6.99
N MET A 315 11.46 15.03 -5.92
CA MET A 315 10.44 16.08 -5.72
C MET A 315 10.69 16.84 -4.42
N ARG A 316 11.96 17.00 -4.02
CA ARG A 316 12.31 17.59 -2.71
C ARG A 316 11.97 19.07 -2.61
N ASP A 317 12.02 19.80 -3.73
CA ASP A 317 11.68 21.22 -3.79
C ASP A 317 10.19 21.41 -4.09
N ASP A 318 9.51 22.34 -3.39
CA ASP A 318 8.06 22.54 -3.57
C ASP A 318 7.68 22.94 -5.00
N SER A 319 8.51 23.74 -5.66
CA SER A 319 8.29 24.14 -7.07
C SER A 319 8.40 22.94 -8.02
N VAL A 320 9.37 22.06 -7.79
CA VAL A 320 9.55 20.82 -8.56
C VAL A 320 8.40 19.87 -8.29
N ALA A 321 8.03 19.67 -7.02
CA ALA A 321 6.87 18.85 -6.67
C ALA A 321 5.58 19.36 -7.32
N ALA A 322 5.34 20.68 -7.30
CA ALA A 322 4.20 21.31 -7.95
C ALA A 322 4.22 21.09 -9.48
N HIS A 323 5.38 21.24 -10.12
CA HIS A 323 5.56 20.94 -11.54
C HIS A 323 5.23 19.47 -11.85
N VAL A 324 5.76 18.54 -11.07
CA VAL A 324 5.53 17.09 -11.24
C VAL A 324 4.04 16.75 -11.08
N HIS A 325 3.39 17.21 -10.01
CA HIS A 325 1.96 16.96 -9.79
C HIS A 325 1.09 17.53 -10.94
N LYS A 326 1.41 18.74 -11.41
CA LYS A 326 0.73 19.36 -12.53
C LYS A 326 0.92 18.55 -13.82
N ARG A 327 2.16 18.17 -14.13
CA ARG A 327 2.46 17.44 -15.36
C ARG A 327 1.78 16.07 -15.37
N VAL A 328 1.78 15.36 -14.24
CA VAL A 328 1.03 14.10 -14.10
C VAL A 328 -0.48 14.32 -14.36
N ALA A 329 -1.08 15.37 -13.80
CA ALA A 329 -2.49 15.67 -14.03
C ALA A 329 -2.81 15.92 -15.51
N GLU A 330 -1.95 16.66 -16.23
CA GLU A 330 -2.10 16.92 -17.67
C GLU A 330 -2.03 15.64 -18.51
N ILE A 331 -1.03 14.76 -18.26
CA ILE A 331 -0.89 13.48 -18.96
C ILE A 331 -2.11 12.59 -18.76
N LEU A 332 -2.56 12.49 -17.50
CA LEU A 332 -3.68 11.63 -17.17
C LEU A 332 -5.00 12.20 -17.71
N ALA A 333 -5.17 13.53 -17.71
CA ALA A 333 -6.32 14.18 -18.34
C ALA A 333 -6.38 13.91 -19.84
N TRP A 334 -5.27 14.12 -20.56
CA TRP A 334 -5.16 13.78 -22.00
C TRP A 334 -5.49 12.31 -22.27
N SER A 335 -4.95 11.39 -21.48
CA SER A 335 -5.26 9.97 -21.62
C SER A 335 -6.73 9.66 -21.34
N MET A 336 -7.36 10.34 -20.40
CA MET A 336 -8.79 10.18 -20.09
C MET A 336 -9.69 10.76 -21.18
N GLU A 337 -9.28 11.86 -21.82
CA GLU A 337 -9.96 12.37 -23.03
C GLU A 337 -9.91 11.32 -24.15
N CYS A 338 -8.74 10.71 -24.40
CA CYS A 338 -8.61 9.62 -25.35
C CYS A 338 -9.55 8.45 -24.99
N ALA A 339 -9.56 8.03 -23.71
CA ALA A 339 -10.45 6.99 -23.22
C ALA A 339 -11.95 7.33 -23.40
N ALA A 340 -12.33 8.60 -23.24
CA ALA A 340 -13.69 9.07 -23.42
C ALA A 340 -14.13 9.05 -24.89
N THR A 341 -13.22 9.24 -25.85
CA THR A 341 -13.55 9.06 -27.27
C THR A 341 -13.83 7.59 -27.61
N GLY A 342 -13.14 6.66 -26.95
CA GLY A 342 -13.15 5.24 -27.29
C GLY A 342 -12.33 4.91 -28.54
N LEU A 343 -11.51 5.84 -29.02
CA LEU A 343 -10.65 5.69 -30.19
C LEU A 343 -9.18 5.82 -29.80
N GLY A 344 -8.30 5.11 -30.51
CA GLY A 344 -6.86 5.26 -30.30
C GLY A 344 -6.38 6.64 -30.77
N PRO A 345 -5.56 7.32 -29.97
CA PRO A 345 -5.10 8.67 -30.30
C PRO A 345 -4.30 8.69 -31.61
N THR A 346 -4.34 9.83 -32.31
CA THR A 346 -3.61 10.02 -33.57
C THR A 346 -2.22 10.59 -33.40
N VAL A 347 -1.98 11.23 -32.25
CA VAL A 347 -0.77 11.93 -31.81
C VAL A 347 -0.63 11.79 -30.29
N GLY A 348 0.58 11.99 -29.75
CA GLY A 348 0.84 12.07 -28.32
C GLY A 348 0.23 13.30 -27.65
N GLU A 349 0.44 13.44 -26.35
CA GLU A 349 0.00 14.63 -25.58
C GLU A 349 0.68 15.91 -26.05
N ASP A 350 1.88 15.78 -26.63
CA ASP A 350 2.69 16.84 -27.21
C ASP A 350 2.25 17.21 -28.64
N GLY A 351 1.26 16.50 -29.19
CA GLY A 351 0.79 16.66 -30.56
C GLY A 351 1.70 16.02 -31.60
N LEU A 352 2.76 15.32 -31.21
CA LEU A 352 3.67 14.65 -32.14
C LEU A 352 3.17 13.25 -32.50
N PRO A 353 3.50 12.73 -33.71
CA PRO A 353 3.18 11.35 -34.07
C PRO A 353 3.89 10.33 -33.17
N PHE A 354 3.21 9.23 -32.84
CA PHE A 354 3.82 8.15 -32.07
C PHE A 354 4.97 7.47 -32.83
N GLN A 355 6.10 7.31 -32.14
CA GLN A 355 7.23 6.50 -32.63
C GLN A 355 7.01 4.99 -32.44
N SER A 356 6.18 4.61 -31.47
CA SER A 356 5.86 3.20 -31.21
C SER A 356 5.03 2.60 -32.34
N ALA A 357 5.50 1.49 -32.90
CA ALA A 357 4.75 0.72 -33.89
C ALA A 357 3.44 0.15 -33.33
N TRP A 358 3.34 -0.09 -32.02
CA TRP A 358 2.10 -0.55 -31.38
C TRP A 358 1.07 0.57 -31.30
N ARG A 359 1.45 1.74 -30.77
CA ARG A 359 0.56 2.93 -30.73
C ARG A 359 0.13 3.37 -32.13
N HIS A 360 1.03 3.28 -33.11
CA HIS A 360 0.70 3.56 -34.51
C HIS A 360 -0.41 2.63 -35.05
N ARG A 361 -0.48 1.36 -34.63
CA ARG A 361 -1.58 0.44 -35.02
C ARG A 361 -2.91 0.81 -34.36
N LEU A 362 -2.88 1.42 -33.17
CA LEU A 362 -4.09 1.83 -32.45
C LEU A 362 -4.72 3.10 -33.01
N LYS A 363 -3.95 3.91 -33.77
CA LYS A 363 -4.40 5.18 -34.34
C LYS A 363 -5.76 5.09 -35.02
N GLY A 364 -6.75 5.80 -34.46
CA GLY A 364 -8.13 5.87 -34.95
C GLY A 364 -8.94 4.58 -34.84
N GLN A 365 -8.36 3.49 -34.30
CA GLN A 365 -9.07 2.24 -34.08
C GLN A 365 -9.99 2.34 -32.87
N VAL A 366 -11.09 1.61 -32.89
CA VAL A 366 -11.96 1.47 -31.71
C VAL A 366 -11.19 0.73 -30.63
N LEU A 367 -11.02 1.37 -29.47
CA LEU A 367 -10.40 0.75 -28.32
C LEU A 367 -11.42 -0.07 -27.53
N SER A 368 -10.97 -1.19 -26.95
CA SER A 368 -11.64 -1.84 -25.82
C SER A 368 -13.07 -2.26 -26.12
N GLY A 369 -13.36 -2.64 -27.37
CA GLY A 369 -14.72 -2.98 -27.80
C GLY A 369 -15.74 -1.84 -27.61
N GLY A 370 -15.29 -0.58 -27.59
CA GLY A 370 -16.15 0.59 -27.37
C GLY A 370 -16.41 0.91 -25.90
N PHE A 371 -15.77 0.22 -24.95
CA PHE A 371 -15.73 0.67 -23.56
C PHE A 371 -14.96 1.98 -23.44
N LYS A 372 -15.46 2.87 -22.58
CA LYS A 372 -14.91 4.20 -22.30
C LYS A 372 -14.64 4.36 -20.81
N LEU A 373 -13.79 5.31 -20.45
CA LEU A 373 -13.57 5.67 -19.04
C LEU A 373 -14.23 7.02 -18.72
N ALA A 374 -14.79 7.13 -17.53
CA ALA A 374 -15.21 8.39 -16.94
C ALA A 374 -14.55 8.57 -15.58
N TYR A 375 -13.97 9.75 -15.36
CA TYR A 375 -13.42 10.13 -14.08
C TYR A 375 -14.55 10.22 -13.05
N THR A 376 -14.35 9.62 -11.88
CA THR A 376 -15.35 9.67 -10.79
C THR A 376 -14.81 10.26 -9.51
N GLY A 377 -13.50 10.16 -9.30
CA GLY A 377 -12.88 10.83 -8.17
C GLY A 377 -11.38 10.66 -8.07
N PHE A 378 -10.84 11.39 -7.11
CA PHE A 378 -9.44 11.42 -6.75
C PHE A 378 -9.30 11.11 -5.26
N LYS A 379 -8.58 10.06 -4.88
CA LYS A 379 -8.35 9.64 -3.50
C LYS A 379 -6.89 9.87 -3.13
N ALA A 380 -6.65 10.40 -1.95
CA ALA A 380 -5.30 10.52 -1.38
C ALA A 380 -5.41 10.70 0.13
N ASP A 381 -4.30 10.42 0.83
CA ASP A 381 -4.14 10.87 2.21
C ASP A 381 -4.16 12.41 2.29
N MET A 382 -4.20 12.97 3.50
CA MET A 382 -4.30 14.42 3.65
C MET A 382 -3.07 15.20 3.12
N LYS A 383 -1.88 14.59 3.15
CA LYS A 383 -0.63 15.20 2.66
C LYS A 383 -0.61 15.23 1.14
N ALA A 384 -0.74 14.07 0.50
CA ALA A 384 -0.79 13.92 -0.95
C ALA A 384 -2.00 14.63 -1.55
N ARG A 385 -3.15 14.68 -0.86
CA ARG A 385 -4.31 15.48 -1.28
C ARG A 385 -3.94 16.95 -1.43
N MET A 386 -3.30 17.54 -0.41
CA MET A 386 -2.86 18.94 -0.46
C MET A 386 -1.79 19.14 -1.54
N GLN A 387 -0.78 18.28 -1.60
CA GLN A 387 0.33 18.43 -2.55
C GLN A 387 -0.12 18.30 -4.01
N ALA A 388 -0.97 17.30 -4.32
CA ALA A 388 -1.43 17.04 -5.67
C ALA A 388 -2.49 18.03 -6.18
N ASN A 389 -3.31 18.59 -5.28
CA ASN A 389 -4.38 19.55 -5.64
C ASN A 389 -4.04 21.00 -5.32
N ARG A 390 -2.89 21.26 -4.69
CA ARG A 390 -2.44 22.60 -4.27
C ARG A 390 -3.50 23.36 -3.45
N PHE A 391 -4.22 22.64 -2.58
CA PHE A 391 -5.23 23.26 -1.74
C PHE A 391 -4.59 24.15 -0.66
N GLU A 392 -5.00 25.41 -0.61
CA GLU A 392 -4.57 26.38 0.40
C GLU A 392 -5.07 26.04 1.81
N ARG A 393 -6.19 25.32 1.89
CA ARG A 393 -6.82 24.88 3.14
C ARG A 393 -6.61 23.38 3.28
N TYR A 394 -6.01 22.98 4.40
CA TYR A 394 -5.66 21.59 4.66
C TYR A 394 -5.38 21.39 6.15
N TYR A 395 -5.16 20.14 6.55
CA TYR A 395 -5.04 19.70 7.95
C TYR A 395 -4.04 20.48 8.84
N ASN A 396 -3.00 21.11 8.28
CA ASN A 396 -2.08 21.94 9.09
C ASN A 396 -2.50 23.41 9.21
N CYS A 397 -3.42 23.90 8.41
CA CYS A 397 -3.95 25.26 8.49
C CYS A 397 -4.94 25.44 9.66
N ASP A 398 -5.28 26.68 10.01
CA ASP A 398 -6.38 26.96 10.93
C ASP A 398 -7.72 26.63 10.27
N LEU A 399 -7.91 26.95 8.98
CA LEU A 399 -9.00 26.46 8.14
C LEU A 399 -8.59 25.11 7.53
N ILE A 400 -9.15 24.03 8.08
CA ILE A 400 -8.64 22.68 7.82
C ILE A 400 -9.28 21.97 6.62
N CYS A 401 -10.44 22.46 6.19
CA CYS A 401 -11.26 21.82 5.16
C CYS A 401 -11.27 22.66 3.88
N GLU A 402 -11.00 22.01 2.76
CA GLU A 402 -11.11 22.59 1.42
C GLU A 402 -12.56 22.69 0.92
N GLN A 403 -13.50 22.02 1.58
CA GLN A 403 -14.91 21.96 1.20
C GLN A 403 -15.84 22.78 2.10
N CYS A 404 -15.34 23.36 3.20
CA CYS A 404 -16.12 24.25 4.08
C CYS A 404 -15.23 25.18 4.90
N PHE A 405 -15.80 25.97 5.82
CA PHE A 405 -15.03 26.86 6.71
C PHE A 405 -14.72 26.24 8.07
N ALA A 406 -14.61 24.90 8.14
CA ALA A 406 -14.24 24.24 9.38
C ALA A 406 -12.83 24.67 9.84
N GLU A 407 -12.74 24.99 11.12
CA GLU A 407 -11.52 25.45 11.78
C GLU A 407 -11.02 24.47 12.83
N LYS A 408 -9.70 24.48 13.11
CA LYS A 408 -9.14 23.78 14.28
C LYS A 408 -9.86 24.20 15.56
N ALA A 409 -10.22 23.23 16.38
CA ALA A 409 -10.93 23.48 17.63
C ALA A 409 -10.08 24.32 18.60
N LYS A 410 -10.44 25.59 18.78
CA LYS A 410 -9.91 26.50 19.80
C LYS A 410 -11.08 27.29 20.41
N PRO A 411 -11.02 27.70 21.70
CA PRO A 411 -12.13 28.34 22.40
C PRO A 411 -12.74 29.57 21.69
N GLU A 412 -11.92 30.31 20.94
CA GLU A 412 -12.29 31.54 20.24
C GLU A 412 -12.89 31.31 18.83
N LYS A 413 -12.90 30.08 18.33
CA LYS A 413 -13.28 29.77 16.94
C LYS A 413 -14.78 29.54 16.82
N THR A 414 -15.38 30.11 15.77
CA THR A 414 -16.83 30.09 15.54
C THR A 414 -17.28 28.91 14.68
N CYS A 415 -16.36 28.21 14.04
CA CYS A 415 -16.66 27.10 13.13
C CYS A 415 -15.79 25.85 13.42
N PRO A 416 -15.75 25.34 14.67
CA PRO A 416 -14.87 24.23 15.01
C PRO A 416 -15.23 22.95 14.25
N PHE A 417 -14.23 22.23 13.75
CA PHE A 417 -14.42 20.95 13.04
C PHE A 417 -14.95 19.84 13.93
N THR A 418 -14.82 19.99 15.26
CA THR A 418 -15.25 19.01 16.27
C THR A 418 -16.72 19.15 16.65
N ASP A 419 -17.43 20.17 16.17
CA ASP A 419 -18.87 20.29 16.39
C ASP A 419 -19.61 19.33 15.45
N PHE A 420 -19.98 18.15 15.94
CA PHE A 420 -20.72 17.15 15.17
C PHE A 420 -22.24 17.31 15.27
N SER A 421 -22.74 18.40 15.88
CA SER A 421 -24.18 18.65 16.01
C SER A 421 -24.86 18.82 14.65
N GLU A 422 -26.19 18.67 14.63
CA GLU A 422 -26.99 18.91 13.43
C GLU A 422 -26.89 20.38 12.96
N GLY A 423 -26.75 21.31 13.91
CA GLY A 423 -26.59 22.75 13.67
C GLY A 423 -25.15 23.22 13.48
N ALA A 424 -24.19 22.30 13.31
CA ALA A 424 -22.77 22.65 13.25
C ALA A 424 -22.48 23.71 12.17
N PRO A 425 -21.82 24.84 12.51
CA PRO A 425 -21.64 25.97 11.59
C PRO A 425 -20.94 25.60 10.28
N HIS A 426 -20.04 24.61 10.29
CA HIS A 426 -19.32 24.18 9.10
C HIS A 426 -20.23 23.52 8.04
N ARG A 427 -21.42 23.03 8.44
CA ARG A 427 -22.42 22.47 7.50
C ARG A 427 -23.06 23.57 6.64
N LEU A 428 -23.14 24.80 7.17
CA LEU A 428 -23.71 25.97 6.48
C LEU A 428 -22.70 26.71 5.58
N THR A 429 -21.41 26.38 5.71
CA THR A 429 -20.32 27.05 5.00
C THR A 429 -19.69 26.20 3.90
N ARG A 430 -20.45 25.22 3.37
CA ARG A 430 -19.97 24.36 2.28
C ARG A 430 -19.61 25.20 1.05
N ILE A 431 -18.42 24.97 0.54
CA ILE A 431 -17.86 25.65 -0.63
C ILE A 431 -18.29 24.86 -1.86
N SER A 432 -19.08 25.48 -2.75
CA SER A 432 -19.44 24.86 -4.02
C SER A 432 -18.24 24.83 -4.98
N HIS A 433 -18.26 23.91 -5.95
CA HIS A 433 -17.26 23.89 -7.02
C HIS A 433 -17.14 25.23 -7.75
N THR A 434 -18.26 25.86 -8.11
CA THR A 434 -18.26 27.18 -8.77
C THR A 434 -17.63 28.27 -7.89
N THR A 435 -17.89 28.23 -6.58
CA THR A 435 -17.26 29.16 -5.64
C THR A 435 -15.75 28.94 -5.59
N TYR A 436 -15.30 27.69 -5.47
CA TYR A 436 -13.88 27.33 -5.47
C TYR A 436 -13.17 27.82 -6.74
N MET A 437 -13.71 27.52 -7.93
CA MET A 437 -13.11 27.94 -9.21
C MET A 437 -12.96 29.46 -9.35
N ARG A 438 -13.78 30.24 -8.63
CA ARG A 438 -13.76 31.71 -8.66
C ARG A 438 -12.90 32.35 -7.56
N THR A 439 -12.62 31.62 -6.49
CA THR A 439 -12.06 32.19 -5.25
C THR A 439 -10.75 31.59 -4.80
N ALA A 440 -10.37 30.42 -5.33
CA ALA A 440 -9.05 29.85 -5.07
C ALA A 440 -7.96 30.77 -5.64
N LEU A 441 -6.89 31.00 -4.87
CA LEU A 441 -5.68 31.67 -5.35
C LEU A 441 -4.96 30.78 -6.36
N GLU A 442 -4.92 29.47 -6.08
CA GLU A 442 -4.42 28.45 -6.99
C GLU A 442 -5.50 27.37 -7.23
N VAL A 443 -5.95 27.25 -8.48
CA VAL A 443 -6.87 26.18 -8.89
C VAL A 443 -6.09 24.88 -8.99
N SER A 444 -6.69 23.78 -8.52
CA SER A 444 -6.09 22.46 -8.54
C SER A 444 -5.59 22.11 -9.94
N PRO A 445 -4.36 21.58 -10.07
CA PRO A 445 -3.87 21.10 -11.36
C PRO A 445 -4.78 20.04 -12.00
N TRP A 446 -5.55 19.31 -11.20
CA TRP A 446 -6.51 18.31 -11.68
C TRP A 446 -7.78 18.90 -12.29
N ALA A 447 -7.99 20.21 -12.23
CA ALA A 447 -9.13 20.85 -12.88
C ALA A 447 -9.13 20.68 -14.41
N CYS A 448 -8.00 20.30 -15.02
CA CYS A 448 -7.92 19.92 -16.43
C CYS A 448 -8.55 18.53 -16.74
N MET A 449 -8.77 17.69 -15.73
CA MET A 449 -9.37 16.37 -15.91
C MET A 449 -10.85 16.49 -16.29
N PRO A 450 -11.32 15.86 -17.40
CA PRO A 450 -12.72 15.92 -17.78
C PRO A 450 -13.64 15.37 -16.70
N GLY A 451 -14.54 16.21 -16.20
CA GLY A 451 -15.47 15.86 -15.12
C GLY A 451 -14.91 16.06 -13.71
N TRP A 452 -13.75 16.70 -13.56
CA TRP A 452 -13.25 17.10 -12.26
C TRP A 452 -14.19 18.07 -11.55
N ASN A 453 -14.33 17.88 -10.24
CA ASN A 453 -15.14 18.71 -9.36
C ASN A 453 -14.45 18.75 -7.98
N LEU A 454 -14.63 19.84 -7.23
CA LEU A 454 -14.07 19.93 -5.87
C LEU A 454 -14.51 18.76 -4.99
N HIS A 455 -15.77 18.36 -5.12
CA HIS A 455 -16.38 17.31 -4.31
C HIS A 455 -16.08 15.89 -4.80
N THR A 456 -15.49 15.73 -5.99
CA THR A 456 -14.97 14.43 -6.46
C THR A 456 -13.53 14.19 -6.02
N VAL A 457 -12.89 15.15 -5.33
CA VAL A 457 -11.68 14.87 -4.56
C VAL A 457 -12.13 14.18 -3.28
N LEU A 458 -12.09 12.85 -3.27
CA LEU A 458 -12.61 11.99 -2.22
C LEU A 458 -11.62 11.87 -1.07
N LEU A 459 -12.18 11.84 0.13
CA LEU A 459 -11.42 11.59 1.34
C LEU A 459 -11.00 10.12 1.41
N ASP A 460 -9.72 9.85 1.70
CA ASP A 460 -9.29 8.48 1.93
C ASP A 460 -9.78 7.96 3.30
N MET A 461 -10.69 6.99 3.23
CA MET A 461 -11.27 6.36 4.41
C MET A 461 -10.24 5.59 5.22
N MET A 462 -9.16 5.07 4.60
CA MET A 462 -8.12 4.42 5.37
C MET A 462 -7.48 5.39 6.36
N HIS A 463 -7.06 6.56 5.90
CA HIS A 463 -6.43 7.55 6.75
C HIS A 463 -7.40 8.22 7.72
N ILE A 464 -8.60 8.59 7.28
CA ILE A 464 -9.53 9.36 8.12
C ILE A 464 -10.30 8.47 9.11
N LEU A 465 -10.77 7.32 8.64
CA LEU A 465 -11.60 6.45 9.45
C LEU A 465 -10.73 5.48 10.25
N TYR A 466 -9.98 4.59 9.59
CA TYR A 466 -9.20 3.57 10.28
C TYR A 466 -8.01 4.17 11.05
N LEU A 467 -7.20 5.02 10.42
CA LEU A 467 -6.02 5.61 11.08
C LEU A 467 -6.30 6.93 11.81
N GLY A 468 -7.53 7.43 11.74
CA GLY A 468 -8.00 8.63 12.43
C GLY A 468 -9.07 8.30 13.47
N THR A 469 -10.34 8.56 13.15
CA THR A 469 -11.46 8.55 14.09
C THR A 469 -11.59 7.24 14.87
N LEU A 470 -11.37 6.07 14.24
CA LEU A 470 -11.51 4.78 14.90
C LEU A 470 -10.41 4.52 15.94
N ARG A 471 -9.21 5.08 15.78
CA ARG A 471 -8.16 4.97 16.81
C ARG A 471 -8.56 5.67 18.10
N VAL A 472 -9.23 6.82 17.98
CA VAL A 472 -9.77 7.57 19.13
C VAL A 472 -10.97 6.84 19.73
N MET A 473 -11.89 6.38 18.88
CA MET A 473 -13.11 5.71 19.33
C MET A 473 -12.81 4.40 20.06
N ILE A 474 -11.95 3.52 19.50
CA ILE A 474 -11.63 2.23 20.10
C ILE A 474 -11.00 2.42 21.47
N SER A 475 -10.00 3.32 21.56
CA SER A 475 -9.40 3.62 22.86
C SER A 475 -10.44 4.16 23.85
N SER A 476 -11.26 5.11 23.43
CA SER A 476 -12.30 5.71 24.27
C SER A 476 -13.29 4.68 24.80
N CYS A 477 -13.73 3.72 23.97
CA CYS A 477 -14.61 2.63 24.40
C CYS A 477 -13.95 1.74 25.47
N ILE A 478 -12.69 1.35 25.26
CA ILE A 478 -11.95 0.52 26.21
C ILE A 478 -11.82 1.23 27.57
N VAL A 479 -11.41 2.51 27.57
CA VAL A 479 -11.29 3.26 28.82
C VAL A 479 -12.64 3.52 29.47
N PHE A 480 -13.69 3.72 28.68
CA PHE A 480 -15.05 3.81 29.17
C PHE A 480 -15.46 2.54 29.93
N TRP A 481 -15.23 1.36 29.37
CA TRP A 481 -15.52 0.09 30.04
C TRP A 481 -14.70 -0.12 31.31
N ILE A 482 -13.43 0.30 31.34
CA ILE A 482 -12.61 0.27 32.55
C ILE A 482 -13.24 1.13 33.65
N ARG A 483 -13.68 2.35 33.31
CA ARG A 483 -14.28 3.31 34.28
C ARG A 483 -15.59 2.81 34.86
N PHE A 484 -16.40 2.11 34.06
CA PHE A 484 -17.64 1.48 34.50
C PHE A 484 -17.45 0.09 35.11
N ASN A 485 -16.20 -0.35 35.34
CA ASN A 485 -15.88 -1.69 35.84
C ASN A 485 -16.51 -2.83 35.01
N ALA A 486 -16.73 -2.58 33.71
CA ALA A 486 -17.37 -3.52 32.80
C ALA A 486 -16.42 -4.61 32.28
N LEU A 487 -15.11 -4.46 32.48
CA LEU A 487 -14.08 -5.47 32.14
C LEU A 487 -13.66 -6.36 33.35
N GLY A 488 -14.40 -6.24 34.46
CA GLY A 488 -14.15 -6.95 35.71
C GLY A 488 -12.94 -6.43 36.51
N GLY A 489 -12.67 -7.09 37.64
CA GLY A 489 -11.65 -6.64 38.60
C GLY A 489 -10.19 -6.83 38.19
N GLY A 490 -9.27 -6.30 38.99
CA GLY A 490 -7.82 -6.34 38.76
C GLY A 490 -7.26 -5.04 38.20
N THR A 491 -5.94 -4.99 38.00
CA THR A 491 -5.27 -3.79 37.48
C THR A 491 -5.68 -3.50 36.04
N ILE A 492 -5.56 -2.24 35.60
CA ILE A 492 -5.85 -1.86 34.20
C ILE A 492 -5.05 -2.74 33.22
N ALA A 493 -3.78 -3.00 33.50
CA ALA A 493 -2.94 -3.86 32.68
C ALA A 493 -3.49 -5.30 32.58
N GLN A 494 -4.00 -5.86 33.69
CA GLN A 494 -4.62 -7.19 33.70
C GLN A 494 -5.93 -7.19 32.89
N GLN A 495 -6.77 -6.17 33.05
CA GLN A 495 -8.02 -6.02 32.28
C GLN A 495 -7.73 -5.97 30.76
N LEU A 496 -6.76 -5.15 30.34
CA LEU A 496 -6.36 -5.02 28.94
C LEU A 496 -5.74 -6.29 28.36
N LEU A 497 -4.96 -7.03 29.16
CA LEU A 497 -4.39 -8.30 28.74
C LEU A 497 -5.49 -9.36 28.51
N ARG A 498 -6.49 -9.42 29.40
CA ARG A 498 -7.65 -10.31 29.22
C ARG A 498 -8.44 -9.93 27.97
N LEU A 499 -8.76 -8.65 27.80
CA LEU A 499 -9.45 -8.14 26.61
C LEU A 499 -8.70 -8.48 25.32
N SER A 500 -7.37 -8.32 25.32
CA SER A 500 -6.53 -8.66 24.17
C SER A 500 -6.52 -10.15 23.85
N SER A 501 -6.52 -10.99 24.89
CA SER A 501 -6.54 -12.45 24.75
C SER A 501 -7.88 -12.91 24.22
N GLU A 502 -8.97 -12.30 24.69
CA GLU A 502 -10.32 -12.53 24.22
C GLU A 502 -10.48 -12.12 22.75
N MET A 503 -10.01 -10.93 22.37
CA MET A 503 -9.99 -10.48 20.97
C MET A 503 -9.28 -11.49 20.06
N LYS A 504 -8.06 -11.92 20.44
CA LYS A 504 -7.28 -12.91 19.68
C LYS A 504 -7.99 -14.26 19.57
N LYS A 505 -8.66 -14.70 20.63
CA LYS A 505 -9.46 -15.92 20.62
C LYS A 505 -10.65 -15.77 19.68
N LYS A 506 -11.42 -14.69 19.80
CA LYS A 506 -12.64 -14.45 19.04
C LYS A 506 -12.37 -14.29 17.54
N CYS A 507 -11.33 -13.54 17.18
CA CYS A 507 -10.95 -13.43 15.78
C CYS A 507 -10.51 -14.78 15.20
N ARG A 508 -9.73 -15.59 15.94
CA ARG A 508 -9.35 -16.93 15.50
C ARG A 508 -10.55 -17.85 15.30
N GLU A 509 -11.53 -17.82 16.20
CA GLU A 509 -12.77 -18.59 16.08
C GLU A 509 -13.59 -18.21 14.85
N ASN A 510 -13.46 -16.97 14.37
CA ASN A 510 -14.22 -16.44 13.22
C ASN A 510 -13.36 -16.36 11.95
N GLY A 511 -12.17 -16.98 11.92
CA GLY A 511 -11.28 -16.94 10.76
C GLY A 511 -10.67 -15.56 10.47
N ILE A 512 -10.82 -14.59 11.37
CA ILE A 512 -10.27 -13.24 11.21
C ILE A 512 -8.80 -13.28 11.60
N ARG A 513 -7.92 -13.03 10.62
CA ARG A 513 -6.49 -12.95 10.86
C ARG A 513 -6.16 -11.67 11.63
N MET A 514 -5.45 -11.82 12.74
CA MET A 514 -5.00 -10.69 13.54
C MET A 514 -3.49 -10.54 13.50
N ASN A 515 -3.04 -9.31 13.21
CA ASN A 515 -1.68 -8.88 13.47
C ASN A 515 -1.68 -7.69 14.46
N VAL A 516 -2.41 -7.85 15.56
CA VAL A 516 -2.67 -6.79 16.54
C VAL A 516 -1.86 -7.03 17.81
N ARG A 517 -1.14 -5.99 18.26
CA ARG A 517 -0.47 -5.99 19.56
C ARG A 517 -1.50 -6.05 20.68
N SER A 518 -1.14 -6.66 21.81
CA SER A 518 -2.00 -6.58 23.00
C SER A 518 -2.18 -5.11 23.41
N PHE A 519 -3.39 -4.76 23.84
CA PHE A 519 -3.67 -3.49 24.48
C PHE A 519 -2.85 -3.37 25.76
N THR A 520 -2.28 -2.18 25.96
CA THR A 520 -1.49 -1.79 27.13
C THR A 520 -1.93 -0.38 27.51
N PRO A 521 -1.77 0.04 28.78
CA PRO A 521 -2.14 1.41 29.17
C PRO A 521 -1.53 2.45 28.23
N SER A 522 -0.23 2.33 27.92
CA SER A 522 0.48 3.26 27.04
C SER A 522 -0.06 3.29 25.61
N ASN A 523 -0.39 2.13 25.02
CA ASN A 523 -0.77 2.08 23.61
C ASN A 523 -2.24 2.39 23.35
N ILE A 524 -3.06 2.51 24.39
CA ILE A 524 -4.40 3.07 24.33
C ILE A 524 -4.46 4.50 24.86
N GLY A 525 -3.32 5.16 25.12
CA GLY A 525 -3.30 6.54 25.59
C GLY A 525 -3.71 6.73 27.05
N ILE A 526 -3.66 5.68 27.89
CA ILE A 526 -3.68 5.83 29.36
C ILE A 526 -2.23 6.11 29.80
N GLY A 527 -1.86 7.40 29.79
CA GLY A 527 -0.62 7.92 30.38
C GLY A 527 -0.71 8.11 31.90
N SER A 528 0.13 9.00 32.45
CA SER A 528 0.11 9.37 33.87
C SER A 528 -1.07 10.28 34.27
N SER A 529 -1.75 10.90 33.31
CA SER A 529 -2.95 11.71 33.52
C SER A 529 -4.15 11.09 32.78
N MET A 530 -5.33 11.08 33.40
CA MET A 530 -6.55 10.52 32.80
C MET A 530 -7.28 11.49 31.85
N ASN A 531 -6.71 12.67 31.58
CA ASN A 531 -7.39 13.82 30.94
C ASN A 531 -6.91 14.18 29.54
N GLU A 532 -5.97 13.44 28.95
CA GLU A 532 -5.44 13.70 27.59
C GLU A 532 -6.17 12.88 26.51
N ASP A 533 -6.09 13.37 25.27
CA ASP A 533 -6.71 12.77 24.08
C ASP A 533 -6.35 11.29 23.93
N ARG A 534 -7.37 10.43 23.98
CA ARG A 534 -7.21 8.98 24.03
C ARG A 534 -7.20 8.39 22.64
N GLU A 535 -6.01 8.24 22.09
CA GLU A 535 -5.81 7.61 20.80
C GLU A 535 -5.01 6.30 20.96
N LEU A 536 -5.43 5.25 20.26
CA LEU A 536 -4.55 4.09 20.04
C LEU A 536 -3.25 4.59 19.40
N CYS A 537 -2.06 4.13 19.81
CA CYS A 537 -0.82 4.64 19.23
C CYS A 537 -0.65 4.26 17.74
N SER A 538 0.25 4.94 17.03
CA SER A 538 0.48 4.79 15.58
C SER A 538 0.99 3.42 15.13
N THR A 539 1.29 2.53 16.08
CA THR A 539 1.64 1.12 15.79
C THR A 539 0.42 0.29 15.40
N PHE A 540 -0.79 0.73 15.71
CA PHE A 540 -2.03 0.10 15.23
C PHE A 540 -2.33 0.59 13.80
N LYS A 541 -2.00 -0.24 12.81
CA LYS A 541 -2.28 0.02 11.40
C LYS A 541 -3.73 -0.30 11.04
N ALA A 542 -4.20 0.14 9.86
CA ALA A 542 -5.61 0.08 9.48
C ALA A 542 -6.23 -1.31 9.60
N ALA A 543 -5.52 -2.36 9.17
CA ALA A 543 -5.98 -3.75 9.32
C ALA A 543 -6.22 -4.13 10.79
N ALA A 544 -5.32 -3.71 11.70
CA ALA A 544 -5.48 -3.96 13.12
C ALA A 544 -6.68 -3.20 13.71
N ILE A 545 -6.94 -1.99 13.22
CA ILE A 545 -8.09 -1.18 13.63
C ILE A 545 -9.40 -1.82 13.16
N LYS A 546 -9.44 -2.33 11.93
CA LYS A 546 -10.61 -3.02 11.37
C LYS A 546 -10.99 -4.25 12.21
N SER A 547 -10.03 -5.14 12.50
CA SER A 547 -10.28 -6.30 13.37
C SER A 547 -10.67 -5.90 14.80
N SER A 548 -10.05 -4.83 15.33
CA SER A 548 -10.38 -4.32 16.67
C SER A 548 -11.82 -3.78 16.73
N LEU A 549 -12.26 -3.05 15.69
CA LEU A 549 -13.63 -2.54 15.62
C LEU A 549 -14.66 -3.67 15.60
N TRP A 550 -14.44 -4.70 14.76
CA TRP A 550 -15.30 -5.88 14.73
C TRP A 550 -15.43 -6.53 16.11
N PHE A 551 -14.30 -6.74 16.80
CA PHE A 551 -14.30 -7.30 18.14
C PHE A 551 -15.00 -6.39 19.16
N LEU A 552 -14.78 -5.08 19.08
CA LEU A 552 -15.42 -4.12 19.96
C LEU A 552 -16.94 -4.09 19.76
N ALA A 553 -17.44 -4.24 18.54
CA ALA A 553 -18.88 -4.31 18.29
C ALA A 553 -19.50 -5.50 19.03
N TRP A 554 -18.88 -6.68 18.92
CA TRP A 554 -19.30 -7.87 19.66
C TRP A 554 -19.17 -7.68 21.18
N LYS A 555 -18.05 -7.13 21.66
CA LYS A 555 -17.81 -6.97 23.09
C LYS A 555 -18.72 -5.93 23.73
N ALA A 556 -19.03 -4.85 23.01
CA ALA A 556 -19.95 -3.82 23.48
C ALA A 556 -21.36 -4.39 23.68
N GLU A 557 -21.80 -5.25 22.77
CA GLU A 557 -23.08 -5.94 22.86
C GLU A 557 -23.13 -6.90 24.06
N GLU A 558 -22.07 -7.70 24.26
CA GLU A 558 -21.95 -8.60 25.41
C GLU A 558 -22.03 -7.82 26.74
N ILE A 559 -21.24 -6.75 26.86
CA ILE A 559 -21.22 -5.89 28.05
C ILE A 559 -22.59 -5.25 28.28
N SER A 560 -23.23 -4.73 27.23
CA SER A 560 -24.56 -4.11 27.36
C SER A 560 -25.64 -5.12 27.75
N LYS A 561 -25.53 -6.39 27.32
CA LYS A 561 -26.47 -7.46 27.73
C LYS A 561 -26.24 -7.91 29.16
N ALA A 562 -24.99 -7.89 29.62
CA ALA A 562 -24.64 -8.25 31.00
C ALA A 562 -25.06 -7.17 32.02
N GLN A 563 -25.19 -5.91 31.60
CA GLN A 563 -25.54 -4.76 32.45
C GLN A 563 -26.63 -3.89 31.78
N PRO A 564 -27.85 -4.43 31.55
CA PRO A 564 -28.90 -3.75 30.79
C PRO A 564 -29.41 -2.46 31.44
N GLU A 565 -29.22 -2.31 32.75
CA GLU A 565 -29.59 -1.13 33.53
C GLU A 565 -28.64 0.06 33.35
N VAL A 566 -27.41 -0.18 32.85
CA VAL A 566 -26.41 0.88 32.66
C VAL A 566 -26.58 1.48 31.26
N LEU A 567 -27.52 2.43 31.15
CA LEU A 567 -27.87 3.10 29.89
C LEU A 567 -26.66 3.59 29.07
N PRO A 568 -25.60 4.16 29.66
CA PRO A 568 -24.41 4.55 28.90
C PRO A 568 -23.69 3.38 28.18
N LEU A 569 -23.68 2.17 28.75
CA LEU A 569 -23.10 0.98 28.10
C LEU A 569 -23.93 0.55 26.89
N LYS A 570 -25.26 0.65 26.99
CA LYS A 570 -26.18 0.42 25.86
C LYS A 570 -25.95 1.41 24.73
N PHE A 571 -25.75 2.68 25.06
CA PHE A 571 -25.46 3.72 24.07
C PHE A 571 -24.15 3.44 23.31
N VAL A 572 -23.07 3.11 24.03
CA VAL A 572 -21.79 2.73 23.40
C VAL A 572 -21.96 1.51 22.50
N SER A 573 -22.72 0.49 22.93
CA SER A 573 -23.01 -0.68 22.08
C SER A 573 -23.68 -0.31 20.77
N VAL A 574 -24.70 0.54 20.79
CA VAL A 574 -25.38 1.00 19.57
C VAL A 574 -24.40 1.76 18.67
N CYS A 575 -23.64 2.72 19.22
CA CYS A 575 -22.71 3.52 18.43
C CYS A 575 -21.64 2.66 17.73
N VAL A 576 -20.99 1.75 18.47
CA VAL A 576 -19.93 0.90 17.92
C VAL A 576 -20.49 -0.05 16.86
N TRP A 577 -21.66 -0.64 17.11
CA TRP A 577 -22.30 -1.55 16.17
C TRP A 577 -22.76 -0.83 14.90
N SER A 578 -23.33 0.38 15.01
CA SER A 578 -23.71 1.19 13.85
C SER A 578 -22.52 1.56 12.98
N ILE A 579 -21.38 1.95 13.59
CA ILE A 579 -20.16 2.27 12.84
C ILE A 579 -19.58 1.02 12.17
N HIS A 580 -19.53 -0.11 12.87
CA HIS A 580 -19.11 -1.38 12.30
C HIS A 580 -20.00 -1.78 11.10
N SER A 581 -21.32 -1.74 11.26
CA SER A 581 -22.28 -2.06 10.20
C SER A 581 -22.13 -1.14 8.99
N ALA A 582 -21.95 0.17 9.22
CA ALA A 582 -21.72 1.13 8.13
C ALA A 582 -20.45 0.81 7.36
N ILE A 583 -19.35 0.46 8.04
CA ILE A 583 -18.09 0.09 7.40
C ILE A 583 -18.21 -1.20 6.60
N VAL A 584 -18.89 -2.22 7.12
CA VAL A 584 -19.13 -3.47 6.39
C VAL A 584 -19.90 -3.20 5.09
N GLN A 585 -20.92 -2.33 5.14
CA GLN A 585 -21.65 -1.91 3.93
C GLN A 585 -20.74 -1.18 2.94
N LEU A 586 -19.83 -0.32 3.41
CA LEU A 586 -18.91 0.42 2.56
C LEU A 586 -17.80 -0.45 1.95
N ASP A 587 -17.33 -1.47 2.68
CA ASP A 587 -16.42 -2.49 2.15
C ASP A 587 -17.10 -3.29 1.04
N HIS A 588 -18.37 -3.68 1.22
CA HIS A 588 -19.14 -4.40 0.21
C HIS A 588 -19.42 -3.55 -1.04
N ALA A 589 -19.46 -2.23 -0.89
CA ALA A 589 -19.63 -1.28 -1.99
C ALA A 589 -18.33 -0.98 -2.76
N ALA A 590 -17.20 -1.61 -2.41
CA ALA A 590 -15.86 -1.31 -2.95
C ALA A 590 -15.44 0.17 -2.80
N LEU A 591 -16.08 0.90 -1.87
CA LEU A 591 -15.77 2.30 -1.58
C LEU A 591 -14.62 2.43 -0.58
N VAL A 592 -14.44 1.39 0.24
CA VAL A 592 -13.33 1.22 1.18
C VAL A 592 -12.42 0.13 0.64
N MET A 593 -11.13 0.20 0.99
CA MET A 593 -10.20 -0.92 0.81
C MET A 593 -10.87 -2.20 1.32
N ASP A 594 -11.20 -3.11 0.41
CA ASP A 594 -11.77 -4.39 0.82
C ASP A 594 -10.75 -5.17 1.67
N GLU A 595 -11.22 -6.25 2.27
CA GLU A 595 -10.37 -7.09 3.11
C GLU A 595 -9.12 -7.57 2.35
N ASP A 596 -9.24 -7.82 1.03
CA ASP A 596 -8.17 -8.29 0.15
C ASP A 596 -7.13 -7.19 -0.16
N THR A 597 -7.57 -5.93 -0.22
CA THR A 597 -6.73 -4.73 -0.35
C THR A 597 -5.92 -4.50 0.94
N SER A 598 -6.51 -4.78 2.10
CA SER A 598 -5.76 -4.81 3.37
C SER A 598 -4.80 -6.00 3.47
N LYS A 599 -5.17 -7.15 2.87
CA LYS A 599 -4.36 -8.38 2.79
C LYS A 599 -3.18 -8.25 1.83
N ALA A 600 -3.21 -7.35 0.85
CA ALA A 600 -2.04 -7.14 -0.03
C ALA A 600 -0.82 -6.55 0.70
N GLY A 601 -1.02 -5.91 1.85
CA GLY A 601 0.05 -5.56 2.78
C GLY A 601 0.56 -6.73 3.65
N ASN A 602 -0.08 -7.91 3.61
CA ASN A 602 0.36 -9.16 4.26
C ASN A 602 -0.57 -10.35 3.90
N TRP A 603 -0.32 -10.98 2.75
CA TRP A 603 -0.87 -12.22 2.18
C TRP A 603 -1.86 -13.09 2.97
N GLY A 604 -3.03 -13.40 2.41
CA GLY A 604 -3.56 -14.79 2.40
C GLY A 604 -4.99 -15.05 2.92
N MET A 605 -5.86 -15.41 1.97
CA MET A 605 -7.06 -16.26 2.03
C MET A 605 -8.41 -15.76 2.59
N CYS A 606 -9.43 -16.37 1.97
CA CYS A 606 -10.85 -16.05 1.91
C CYS A 606 -11.61 -16.54 3.14
N GLY A 607 -12.60 -15.78 3.58
CA GLY A 607 -13.61 -16.20 4.53
C GLY A 607 -14.85 -15.33 4.36
N GLN A 608 -15.90 -15.87 3.76
CA GLN A 608 -17.21 -15.25 3.79
C GLN A 608 -17.66 -15.17 5.25
N ILE A 609 -17.86 -13.96 5.77
CA ILE A 609 -18.59 -13.77 7.02
C ILE A 609 -20.07 -13.90 6.64
N GLU A 610 -20.65 -15.07 6.91
CA GLU A 610 -22.09 -15.23 6.94
C GLU A 610 -22.66 -14.32 8.04
N ASN A 611 -23.63 -13.52 7.65
CA ASN A 611 -24.36 -12.59 8.50
C ASN A 611 -25.19 -13.42 9.51
N PRO A 612 -24.98 -13.33 10.83
CA PRO A 612 -25.98 -13.82 11.77
C PRO A 612 -27.14 -12.83 11.76
N SER A 613 -28.12 -13.11 10.91
CA SER A 613 -29.41 -12.44 10.94
C SER A 613 -30.06 -12.66 12.30
N GLY A 614 -30.29 -11.56 13.01
CA GLY A 614 -30.99 -11.58 14.29
C GLY A 614 -31.00 -10.23 14.98
N PHE A 615 -31.39 -9.16 14.29
CA PHE A 615 -32.25 -8.07 14.76
C PHE A 615 -32.59 -7.12 13.61
#